data_AF-A0A952EX07-F1
#
_entry.id   AF-A0A952EX07-F1
#
_cell.length_a   1.000
_cell.length_b   1.000
_cell.length_c   1.000
_cell.angle_alpha   90.00
_cell.angle_beta   90.00
_cell.angle_gamma   90.00
#
_symmetry.space_group_name_H-M   'P 1'
#
loop_
_entity.id
_entity.type
_entity.pdbx_description
1 polymer ?
#
loop_
_entity_poly.entity_id
_entity_poly.type
_entity_poly.pdbx_seq_one_letter_code
_entity_poly.pdbx_strand_id
1 'polypeptide(L)'
;MSVISTDTVRTGPERADRPSKVRRTGIVISALVTAFLAFDAAGKLAGLPQVKEGTQALGFPAGQALVIGVVLAICVVVYVIPRTAVLGALGITAYLGGAVTANMRVEAPLFSHTLFAVYFGVLMWVGLAMRRPQLLAVVGLRRAAD
;
A
#
# COMPACT_ATOMS: atom_id res chain seq x y z
N MET A 1 1.10 -61.37 -28.51
CA MET A 1 2.04 -60.91 -27.46
C MET A 1 2.92 -59.87 -28.14
N SER A 2 2.84 -58.56 -27.97
CA SER A 2 2.36 -57.71 -26.88
C SER A 2 1.64 -56.49 -27.47
N VAL A 3 0.67 -55.98 -26.73
CA VAL A 3 -0.26 -54.91 -27.06
C VAL A 3 0.45 -53.55 -27.06
N ILE A 4 0.06 -52.68 -28.00
CA ILE A 4 0.42 -51.26 -28.07
C ILE A 4 -0.04 -50.59 -26.77
N SER A 5 0.90 -50.12 -25.94
CA SER A 5 0.58 -49.32 -24.75
C SER A 5 0.08 -47.94 -25.18
N THR A 6 -1.24 -47.78 -25.11
CA THR A 6 -1.96 -46.52 -25.28
C THR A 6 -1.55 -45.53 -24.18
N ASP A 7 -1.06 -44.36 -24.58
CA ASP A 7 -0.81 -43.20 -23.72
C ASP A 7 -2.08 -42.78 -22.97
N THR A 8 -2.14 -43.05 -21.67
CA THR A 8 -3.13 -42.42 -20.79
C THR A 8 -2.63 -41.04 -20.38
N VAL A 9 -3.00 -40.02 -21.15
CA VAL A 9 -2.95 -38.62 -20.70
C VAL A 9 -3.84 -38.50 -19.47
N ARG A 10 -3.23 -38.44 -18.27
CA ARG A 10 -3.93 -38.08 -17.03
C ARG A 10 -4.31 -36.60 -17.09
N THR A 11 -5.53 -36.29 -17.49
CA THR A 11 -6.18 -35.02 -17.15
C THR A 11 -6.54 -35.04 -15.67
N GLY A 12 -5.55 -34.70 -14.83
CA GLY A 12 -5.80 -34.45 -13.41
C GLY A 12 -6.77 -33.26 -13.26
N PRO A 13 -7.70 -33.30 -12.29
CA PRO A 13 -8.65 -32.21 -12.09
C PRO A 13 -7.87 -30.92 -11.83
N GLU A 14 -8.19 -29.90 -12.63
CA GLU A 14 -7.74 -28.53 -12.48
C GLU A 14 -7.90 -28.13 -11.00
N ARG A 15 -6.80 -28.09 -10.25
CA ARG A 15 -6.83 -27.62 -8.86
C ARG A 15 -7.38 -26.20 -8.93
N ALA A 16 -8.65 -26.03 -8.54
CA ALA A 16 -9.20 -24.74 -8.20
C ALA A 16 -8.26 -24.13 -7.15
N ASP A 17 -7.36 -23.26 -7.61
CA ASP A 17 -6.24 -22.76 -6.84
C ASP A 17 -6.82 -21.90 -5.73
N ARG A 18 -7.00 -22.51 -4.54
CA ARG A 18 -7.41 -21.78 -3.35
C ARG A 18 -6.40 -20.64 -3.21
N PRO A 19 -6.85 -19.37 -3.19
CA PRO A 19 -5.90 -18.26 -3.11
C PRO A 19 -5.00 -18.52 -1.90
N SER A 20 -3.69 -18.65 -2.17
CA SER A 20 -2.70 -19.01 -1.15
C SER A 20 -2.88 -18.10 0.08
N LYS A 21 -2.66 -18.64 1.28
CA LYS A 21 -2.82 -17.88 2.53
C LYS A 21 -2.09 -16.52 2.47
N VAL A 22 -0.92 -16.51 1.83
CA VAL A 22 -0.09 -15.32 1.53
C VAL A 22 -0.85 -14.25 0.73
N ARG A 23 -1.58 -14.63 -0.33
CA ARG A 23 -2.35 -13.69 -1.14
C ARG A 23 -3.53 -13.09 -0.36
N ARG A 24 -4.21 -13.87 0.49
CA ARG A 24 -5.27 -13.34 1.37
C ARG A 24 -4.72 -12.35 2.39
N THR A 25 -3.61 -12.67 3.03
CA THR A 25 -2.94 -11.75 3.98
C THR A 25 -2.55 -10.44 3.30
N GLY A 26 -1.97 -10.49 2.08
CA GLY A 26 -1.65 -9.29 1.31
C GLY A 26 -2.87 -8.43 0.99
N ILE A 27 -4.01 -9.05 0.64
CA ILE A 27 -5.28 -8.33 0.40
C ILE A 27 -5.78 -7.65 1.68
N VAL A 28 -5.74 -8.33 2.82
CA VAL A 28 -6.17 -7.75 4.11
C VAL A 28 -5.29 -6.56 4.49
N ILE A 29 -3.97 -6.69 4.38
CA ILE A 29 -3.03 -5.60 4.67
C ILE A 29 -3.28 -4.41 3.74
N SER A 30 -3.38 -4.63 2.44
CA SER A 30 -3.66 -3.54 1.49
C SER A 30 -5.03 -2.90 1.72
N ALA A 31 -6.05 -3.67 2.09
CA ALA A 31 -7.37 -3.15 2.41
C ALA A 31 -7.34 -2.28 3.69
N LEU A 32 -6.65 -2.72 4.74
CA LEU A 32 -6.47 -1.95 5.97
C LEU A 32 -5.71 -0.65 5.73
N VAL A 33 -4.59 -0.71 4.98
CA VAL A 33 -3.80 0.46 4.59
C VAL A 33 -4.67 1.46 3.80
N THR A 34 -5.41 0.96 2.81
CA THR A 34 -6.31 1.80 2.00
C THR A 34 -7.39 2.43 2.85
N ALA A 35 -8.05 1.66 3.72
CA ALA A 35 -9.13 2.14 4.57
C ALA A 35 -8.64 3.24 5.52
N PHE A 36 -7.47 3.04 6.13
CA PHE A 36 -6.86 4.04 7.00
C PHE A 36 -6.52 5.34 6.24
N LEU A 37 -5.88 5.24 5.07
CA LEU A 37 -5.53 6.43 4.27
C LEU A 37 -6.77 7.13 3.70
N ALA A 38 -7.80 6.37 3.32
CA ALA A 38 -9.06 6.94 2.87
C ALA A 38 -9.78 7.68 4.01
N PHE A 39 -9.76 7.13 5.22
CA PHE A 39 -10.30 7.79 6.40
C PHE A 39 -9.52 9.08 6.72
N ASP A 40 -8.19 9.04 6.68
CA ASP A 40 -7.34 10.22 6.89
C ASP A 40 -7.60 11.31 5.84
N ALA A 41 -7.69 10.93 4.56
CA ALA A 41 -8.03 11.84 3.47
C ALA A 41 -9.43 12.43 3.66
N ALA A 42 -10.42 11.61 3.99
CA ALA A 42 -11.79 12.06 4.24
C ALA A 42 -11.85 13.05 5.42
N GLY A 43 -11.11 12.80 6.50
CA GLY A 43 -11.01 13.72 7.63
C GLY A 43 -10.45 15.10 7.24
N LYS A 44 -9.42 15.10 6.38
CA LYS A 44 -8.85 16.34 5.80
C LYS A 44 -9.85 17.07 4.89
N LEU A 45 -10.58 16.34 4.05
CA LEU A 45 -11.55 16.91 3.10
C LEU A 45 -12.81 17.44 3.79
N ALA A 46 -13.30 16.74 4.81
CA ALA A 46 -14.42 17.18 5.64
C ALA A 46 -14.06 18.37 6.55
N GLY A 47 -12.78 18.75 6.60
CA GLY A 47 -12.32 19.92 7.34
C GLY A 47 -12.53 19.80 8.84
N LEU A 48 -12.39 18.58 9.38
CA LEU A 48 -12.55 18.31 10.82
C LEU A 48 -11.61 19.22 11.63
N PRO A 49 -12.09 19.77 12.76
CA PRO A 49 -11.30 20.69 13.59
C PRO A 49 -9.99 20.05 14.05
N GLN A 50 -9.99 18.76 14.41
CA GLN A 50 -8.80 18.01 14.83
C GLN A 50 -7.70 17.99 13.74
N VAL A 51 -8.10 17.90 12.47
CA VAL A 51 -7.16 17.84 11.35
C VAL A 51 -6.60 19.23 11.03
N LYS A 52 -7.44 20.27 11.18
CA LYS A 52 -7.01 21.67 11.07
C LYS A 52 -6.05 22.04 12.19
N GLU A 53 -6.36 21.68 13.43
CA GLU A 53 -5.50 21.87 14.60
C GLU A 53 -4.17 21.13 14.43
N GLY A 54 -4.19 19.87 13.99
CA GLY A 54 -2.96 19.13 13.69
C GLY A 54 -2.11 19.78 12.59
N THR A 55 -2.75 20.30 11.54
CA THR A 55 -2.07 21.01 10.45
C THR A 55 -1.47 22.33 10.94
N GLN A 56 -2.18 23.06 11.80
CA GLN A 56 -1.68 24.28 12.44
C GLN A 56 -0.53 23.98 13.42
N ALA A 57 -0.59 22.88 14.16
CA ALA A 57 0.48 22.42 15.04
C ALA A 57 1.74 22.07 14.25
N LEU A 58 1.60 21.58 13.01
CA LEU A 58 2.71 21.38 12.06
C LEU A 58 3.28 22.70 11.49
N GLY A 59 2.69 23.84 11.85
CA GLY A 59 3.08 25.17 11.40
C GLY A 59 2.60 25.50 9.99
N PHE A 60 1.51 24.89 9.54
CA PHE A 60 0.85 25.14 8.25
C PHE A 60 -0.51 25.85 8.45
N PRO A 61 -0.88 26.83 7.60
CA PRO A 61 -2.21 27.43 7.60
C PRO A 61 -3.35 26.39 7.51
N ALA A 62 -4.46 26.62 8.21
CA ALA A 62 -5.60 25.68 8.24
C ALA A 62 -6.18 25.34 6.85
N GLY A 63 -6.07 26.26 5.88
CA GLY A 63 -6.49 26.02 4.49
C GLY A 63 -5.64 24.98 3.75
N GLN A 64 -4.40 24.75 4.17
CA GLN A 64 -3.52 23.76 3.56
C GLN A 64 -3.90 22.31 3.92
N ALA A 65 -4.65 22.11 5.01
CA ALA A 65 -5.17 20.80 5.38
C ALA A 65 -6.02 20.18 4.24
N LEU A 66 -6.79 21.01 3.54
CA LEU A 66 -7.62 20.58 2.42
C LEU A 66 -6.76 20.18 1.22
N VAL A 67 -5.72 20.95 0.88
CA VAL A 67 -4.79 20.63 -0.22
C VAL A 67 -4.07 19.31 0.06
N ILE A 68 -3.56 19.13 1.29
CA ILE A 68 -2.92 17.89 1.73
C ILE A 68 -3.90 16.70 1.60
N GLY A 69 -5.16 16.90 2.00
CA GLY A 69 -6.23 15.90 1.87
C GLY A 69 -6.54 15.52 0.43
N VAL A 70 -6.63 16.50 -0.46
CA VAL A 70 -6.88 16.26 -1.90
C VAL A 70 -5.73 15.48 -2.53
N VAL A 71 -4.48 15.86 -2.25
CA VAL A 71 -3.31 15.14 -2.76
C VAL A 71 -3.32 13.69 -2.28
N LEU A 72 -3.55 13.46 -0.98
CA LEU A 72 -3.65 12.12 -0.44
C LEU A 72 -4.79 11.32 -1.08
N ALA A 73 -5.97 11.92 -1.24
CA ALA A 73 -7.13 11.27 -1.86
C ALA A 73 -6.82 10.81 -3.28
N ILE A 74 -6.17 11.64 -4.10
CA ILE A 74 -5.76 11.27 -5.46
C ILE A 74 -4.81 10.07 -5.41
N CYS A 75 -3.79 10.10 -4.55
CA CYS A 75 -2.85 8.98 -4.41
C CYS A 75 -3.55 7.67 -3.97
N VAL A 76 -4.50 7.75 -3.05
CA VAL A 76 -5.29 6.60 -2.59
C VAL A 76 -6.19 6.05 -3.70
N VAL A 77 -6.88 6.91 -4.45
CA VAL A 77 -7.72 6.50 -5.58
C VAL A 77 -6.88 5.76 -6.63
N VAL A 78 -5.70 6.29 -6.95
CA VAL A 78 -4.77 5.64 -7.89
C VAL A 78 -4.22 4.31 -7.33
N TYR A 79 -4.04 4.20 -6.01
CA TYR A 79 -3.60 2.97 -5.34
C TYR A 79 -4.65 1.85 -5.36
N VAL A 80 -5.94 2.21 -5.16
CA VAL A 80 -7.06 1.27 -5.17
C VAL A 80 -7.22 0.59 -6.53
N ILE A 81 -7.00 1.33 -7.61
CA ILE A 81 -7.11 0.81 -8.97
C ILE A 81 -6.00 -0.23 -9.19
N PRO A 82 -6.32 -1.53 -9.38
CA PRO A 82 -5.31 -2.58 -9.40
C PRO A 82 -4.29 -2.38 -10.52
N ARG A 83 -4.68 -1.84 -11.68
CA ARG A 83 -3.75 -1.58 -12.79
C ARG A 83 -2.69 -0.54 -12.43
N THR A 84 -3.01 0.44 -11.60
CA THR A 84 -2.13 1.58 -11.22
C THR A 84 -1.63 1.52 -9.78
N ALA A 85 -1.90 0.43 -9.06
CA ALA A 85 -1.56 0.29 -7.64
C ALA A 85 -0.09 0.60 -7.31
N VAL A 86 0.84 0.30 -8.24
CA VAL A 86 2.27 0.62 -8.08
C VAL A 86 2.51 2.13 -8.13
N LEU A 87 1.88 2.84 -9.07
CA LEU A 87 1.96 4.30 -9.17
C LEU A 87 1.31 4.97 -7.95
N GLY A 88 0.18 4.45 -7.48
CA GLY A 88 -0.45 4.91 -6.25
C GLY A 88 0.45 4.71 -5.03
N ALA A 89 1.11 3.55 -4.92
CA ALA A 89 2.04 3.27 -3.83
C ALA A 89 3.25 4.22 -3.85
N LEU A 90 3.78 4.53 -5.04
CA LEU A 90 4.84 5.53 -5.22
C LEU A 90 4.36 6.92 -4.78
N GLY A 91 3.16 7.34 -5.21
CA GLY A 91 2.56 8.62 -4.79
C GLY A 91 2.35 8.72 -3.28
N ILE A 92 1.82 7.66 -2.65
CA ILE A 92 1.68 7.58 -1.19
C ILE A 92 3.04 7.61 -0.51
N THR A 93 4.07 6.96 -1.06
CA THR A 93 5.43 6.99 -0.49
C THR A 93 6.03 8.40 -0.54
N ALA A 94 5.85 9.11 -1.66
CA ALA A 94 6.28 10.50 -1.77
C ALA A 94 5.53 11.41 -0.77
N TYR A 95 4.22 11.20 -0.62
CA TYR A 95 3.40 11.90 0.37
C TYR A 95 3.88 11.62 1.81
N LEU A 96 4.15 10.35 2.15
CA LEU A 96 4.66 9.95 3.46
C LEU A 96 6.05 10.55 3.75
N GLY A 97 6.92 10.67 2.75
CA GLY A 97 8.20 11.37 2.87
C GLY A 97 8.02 12.85 3.27
N GLY A 98 7.07 13.54 2.64
CA GLY A 98 6.69 14.90 3.03
C GLY A 98 6.14 14.97 4.47
N ALA A 99 5.35 13.99 4.88
CA ALA A 99 4.84 13.90 6.25
C ALA A 99 5.97 13.70 7.28
N VAL A 100 6.97 12.88 6.98
CA VAL A 100 8.18 12.71 7.83
C VAL A 100 8.87 14.05 8.02
N THR A 101 9.15 14.77 6.94
CA THR A 101 9.82 16.10 7.01
C THR A 101 8.99 17.12 7.77
N ALA A 102 7.67 17.13 7.59
CA ALA A 102 6.76 18.03 8.31
C ALA A 102 6.77 17.75 9.83
N ASN A 103 6.78 16.48 10.24
CA ASN A 103 6.88 16.11 11.65
C ASN A 103 8.26 16.45 12.25
N MET A 104 9.34 16.25 11.47
CA MET A 104 10.68 16.65 11.90
C MET A 104 10.82 18.16 12.08
N ARG A 105 10.14 18.98 11.26
CA ARG A 105 10.15 20.44 11.36
C ARG A 105 9.66 20.96 12.71
N VAL A 106 8.70 20.26 13.31
CA VAL A 106 8.11 20.63 14.61
C VAL A 106 8.68 19.81 15.76
N GLU A 107 9.81 19.15 15.53
CA GLU A 107 10.51 18.31 16.52
C GLU A 107 9.59 17.26 17.17
N ALA A 108 8.60 16.77 16.42
CA ALA A 108 7.66 15.77 16.91
C ALA A 108 8.40 14.47 17.30
N PRO A 109 7.89 13.71 18.29
CA PRO A 109 8.53 12.49 18.75
C PRO A 109 8.88 11.53 17.60
N LEU A 110 10.18 11.26 17.44
CA LEU A 110 10.71 10.52 16.29
C LEU A 110 10.06 9.14 16.12
N PHE A 111 9.96 8.38 17.20
CA PHE A 111 9.45 7.00 17.14
C PHE A 111 7.94 6.91 16.92
N SER A 112 7.18 7.88 17.43
CA SER A 112 5.71 7.81 17.43
C SER A 112 5.08 8.49 16.23
N HIS A 113 5.57 9.68 15.84
CA HIS A 113 4.93 10.48 14.78
C HIS A 113 5.72 10.45 13.48
N THR A 114 7.05 10.54 13.56
CA THR A 114 7.91 10.61 12.38
C THR A 114 8.10 9.24 11.73
N LEU A 115 8.48 8.22 12.51
CA LEU A 115 8.71 6.87 12.01
C LEU A 115 7.42 6.12 11.69
N PHE A 116 6.26 6.56 12.22
CA PHE A 116 4.97 5.98 11.87
C PHE A 116 4.74 5.99 10.35
N ALA A 117 5.02 7.11 9.69
CA ALA A 117 4.90 7.22 8.24
C ALA A 117 5.80 6.23 7.50
N VAL A 118 7.00 5.97 8.02
CA VAL A 118 7.95 4.98 7.47
C VAL A 118 7.43 3.56 7.65
N TYR A 119 7.00 3.19 8.87
CA TYR A 119 6.42 1.88 9.16
C TYR A 119 5.20 1.61 8.28
N PHE A 120 4.35 2.63 8.09
CA PHE A 120 3.16 2.55 7.27
C PHE A 120 3.49 2.36 5.78
N GLY A 121 4.50 3.08 5.28
CA GLY A 121 5.02 2.90 3.92
C GLY A 121 5.56 1.49 3.69
N VAL A 122 6.36 0.96 4.61
CA VAL A 122 6.88 -0.42 4.52
C VAL A 122 5.73 -1.43 4.53
N LEU A 123 4.77 -1.29 5.43
CA LEU A 123 3.60 -2.18 5.52
C LEU A 123 2.78 -2.18 4.22
N MET A 124 2.56 -1.01 3.63
CA MET A 124 1.88 -0.85 2.34
C MET A 124 2.62 -1.60 1.22
N TRP A 125 3.95 -1.43 1.12
CA TRP A 125 4.77 -2.10 0.10
C TRP A 125 4.81 -3.61 0.30
N VAL A 126 4.89 -4.10 1.54
CA VAL A 126 4.81 -5.53 1.86
C VAL A 126 3.45 -6.12 1.45
N GLY A 127 2.34 -5.45 1.78
CA GLY A 127 1.01 -5.87 1.35
C GLY A 127 0.87 -5.93 -0.18
N LEU A 128 1.43 -4.93 -0.87
CA LEU A 128 1.44 -4.90 -2.34
C LEU A 128 2.31 -6.00 -2.95
N ALA A 129 3.49 -6.26 -2.39
CA ALA A 129 4.39 -7.33 -2.83
C ALA A 129 3.77 -8.72 -2.62
N MET A 130 3.05 -8.95 -1.51
CA MET A 130 2.30 -10.19 -1.27
C MET A 130 1.13 -10.36 -2.25
N ARG A 131 0.50 -9.27 -2.68
CA ARG A 131 -0.58 -9.29 -3.68
C ARG A 131 -0.05 -9.54 -5.10
N ARG A 132 1.16 -9.08 -5.39
CA ARG A 132 1.82 -9.18 -6.70
C ARG A 132 3.25 -9.68 -6.55
N PRO A 133 3.47 -11.00 -6.53
CA PRO A 133 4.83 -11.56 -6.44
C PRO A 133 5.70 -11.20 -7.66
N GLN A 134 5.09 -10.79 -8.77
CA GLN A 134 5.77 -10.25 -9.95
C GLN A 134 6.57 -8.97 -9.62
N LEU A 135 6.14 -8.17 -8.63
CA LEU A 135 6.90 -7.00 -8.17
C LEU A 135 8.24 -7.39 -7.54
N LEU A 136 8.30 -8.53 -6.84
CA LEU A 136 9.56 -9.02 -6.27
C LEU A 136 10.58 -9.40 -7.35
N ALA A 137 10.13 -9.75 -8.56
CA ALA A 137 11.01 -9.98 -9.70
C ALA A 137 11.63 -8.67 -10.22
N VAL A 138 10.83 -7.60 -10.30
CA VAL A 138 11.30 -6.27 -10.76
C VAL A 138 12.27 -5.64 -9.75
N VAL A 139 12.06 -5.88 -8.46
CA VAL A 139 12.94 -5.38 -7.38
C VAL A 139 14.21 -6.25 -7.21
N GLY A 140 14.36 -7.33 -7.99
CA GLY A 140 15.54 -8.22 -7.91
C GLY A 140 15.58 -9.12 -6.66
N LEU A 141 14.46 -9.21 -5.92
CA LEU A 141 14.33 -10.02 -4.70
C LEU A 141 13.93 -11.48 -4.98
N ARG A 142 13.54 -11.81 -6.22
CA ARG A 142 13.53 -13.21 -6.67
C ARG A 142 14.97 -13.62 -6.92
N ARG A 143 15.50 -14.54 -6.09
CA ARG A 143 16.71 -15.30 -6.44
C ARG A 143 16.51 -15.80 -7.87
N ALA A 144 17.46 -15.46 -8.76
CA ALA A 144 17.78 -16.31 -9.87
C ALA A 144 18.07 -17.68 -9.24
N ALA A 145 17.14 -18.62 -9.41
CA ALA A 145 17.42 -20.00 -9.08
C ALA A 145 18.25 -20.51 -10.25
N ASP A 146 19.56 -20.28 -10.16
CA ASP A 146 20.58 -21.06 -10.85
C ASP A 146 21.12 -22.09 -9.86
#